data_AF-A0A7J3D325-F1
#
_entry.id   AF-A0A7J3D325-F1
#
_cell.length_a   1.000
_cell.length_b   1.000
_cell.length_c   1.000
_cell.angle_alpha   90.00
_cell.angle_beta   90.00
_cell.angle_gamma   90.00
#
_symmetry.space_group_name_H-M   'P 1'
#
loop_
_entity.id
_entity.type
_entity.pdbx_description
1 polymer ?
#
loop_
_entity_poly.entity_id
_entity_poly.type
_entity_poly.pdbx_seq_one_letter_code
_entity_poly.pdbx_strand_id
1 'polypeptide(L)' 'MARDQMSTIKVSHSTLKELENLRASIKARSVEEVIRKFLAERRAKILEDTFGADKGRIKPFIEEDRLEDRS' A
#
# COMPACT_ATOMS: atom_id res chain seq x y z
N MET A 1 17.75 -14.00 -1.36
CA MET A 1 16.93 -13.90 -0.14
C MET A 1 17.39 -12.66 0.61
N ALA A 2 16.66 -11.54 0.56
CA ALA A 2 17.00 -10.38 1.39
C ALA A 2 16.83 -10.80 2.85
N ARG A 3 17.89 -10.69 3.66
CA ARG A 3 17.81 -10.93 5.10
C ARG A 3 16.96 -9.81 5.71
N ASP A 4 15.93 -10.18 6.45
CA ASP A 4 15.14 -9.24 7.25
C ASP A 4 16.04 -8.72 8.37
N GLN A 5 16.60 -7.53 8.19
CA GLN A 5 17.49 -6.91 9.17
C GLN A 5 16.63 -6.12 10.16
N MET A 6 16.78 -6.43 11.45
CA MET A 6 16.09 -5.68 12.50
C MET A 6 16.63 -4.26 12.59
N SER A 7 15.72 -3.30 12.71
CA SER A 7 16.02 -1.89 12.92
C SER A 7 15.19 -1.35 14.08
N THR A 8 15.71 -0.33 14.76
CA THR A 8 15.01 0.33 15.85
C THR A 8 14.63 1.74 15.43
N ILE A 9 13.35 2.07 15.55
CA ILE A 9 12.83 3.42 15.31
C ILE A 9 12.45 4.07 16.63
N LYS A 10 12.79 5.35 16.79
CA LYS A 10 12.31 6.15 17.92
C LYS A 10 11.00 6.83 17.55
N VAL A 11 10.02 6.72 18.43
CA VAL A 11 8.70 7.35 18.32
C VAL A 11 8.32 7.97 19.66
N SER A 12 7.32 8.83 19.68
CA SER A 12 6.77 9.34 20.94
C SER A 12 6.04 8.23 21.71
N HIS A 13 5.90 8.39 23.03
CA HIS A 13 5.11 7.48 23.85
C HIS A 13 3.64 7.42 23.45
N SER A 14 3.07 8.54 22.98
CA SER A 14 1.69 8.59 22.49
C SER A 14 1.51 7.72 21.25
N THR A 15 2.42 7.82 20.27
CA THR A 15 2.37 6.99 19.06
C THR A 15 2.53 5.50 19.39
N LEU A 16 3.43 5.15 20.30
CA LEU A 16 3.57 3.75 20.72
C LEU A 16 2.27 3.22 21.35
N LYS A 17 1.60 4.02 22.20
CA LYS A 17 0.32 3.65 22.80
C LYS A 17 -0.77 3.44 21.76
N GLU A 18 -0.83 4.29 20.74
CA GLU A 18 -1.77 4.14 19.62
C GLU A 18 -1.51 2.86 18.83
N LEU A 19 -0.24 2.56 18.52
CA LEU A 19 0.14 1.32 17.83
C LEU A 19 -0.21 0.06 18.63
N GLU A 20 -0.05 0.09 19.95
CA GLU A 20 -0.43 -1.00 20.86
C GLU A 20 -1.96 -1.20 20.90
N ASN A 21 -2.73 -0.10 20.96
CA ASN A 21 -4.19 -0.15 20.89
C ASN A 21 -4.67 -0.72 19.54
N LEU A 22 -4.02 -0.31 18.44
CA LEU A 22 -4.30 -0.84 17.11
C LEU A 22 -3.94 -2.32 16.99
N ARG A 23 -2.82 -2.75 17.60
CA ARG A 23 -2.46 -4.18 17.67
C ARG A 23 -3.59 -4.99 18.28
N ALA A 24 -4.15 -4.51 19.40
CA ALA A 24 -5.25 -5.18 20.08
C ALA A 24 -6.55 -5.19 19.24
N SER A 25 -6.89 -4.06 18.59
CA SER A 25 -8.14 -3.94 17.82
C SER A 25 -8.15 -4.84 16.57
N ILE A 26 -7.01 -4.96 15.89
CA ILE A 26 -6.89 -5.80 14.69
C ILE A 26 -6.37 -7.23 15.00
N LYS A 27 -6.16 -7.55 16.28
CA LYS A 27 -5.61 -8.82 16.77
C LYS A 27 -4.29 -9.21 16.10
N ALA A 28 -3.43 -8.23 15.84
CA ALA A 28 -2.10 -8.47 15.31
C ALA A 28 -1.18 -9.09 16.36
N ARG A 29 -0.21 -9.89 15.91
CA ARG A 29 0.75 -10.60 16.77
C ARG A 29 1.85 -9.68 17.28
N SER A 30 2.15 -8.60 16.57
CA SER A 30 3.20 -7.65 16.93
C SER A 30 2.91 -6.24 16.40
N VAL A 31 3.61 -5.23 16.92
CA VAL A 31 3.58 -3.86 16.39
C VAL A 31 4.15 -3.81 14.97
N GLU A 32 5.12 -4.66 14.64
CA GLU A 32 5.67 -4.77 13.29
C GLU A 32 4.59 -5.22 12.28
N GLU A 33 3.74 -6.16 12.66
CA GLU A 33 2.63 -6.61 11.80
C GLU A 33 1.62 -5.48 11.57
N VAL A 34 1.32 -4.67 12.59
CA VAL A 34 0.50 -3.46 12.45
C VAL A 34 1.13 -2.51 11.44
N ILE A 35 2.43 -2.20 11.59
CA ILE A 35 3.15 -1.29 10.69
C ILE A 35 3.11 -1.82 9.25
N ARG A 36 3.41 -3.10 9.03
CA ARG A 36 3.40 -3.71 7.68
C ARG A 36 2.03 -3.63 7.03
N LYS A 37 0.95 -3.87 7.80
CA LYS A 37 -0.42 -3.78 7.30
C LYS A 37 -0.79 -2.36 6.88
N PHE A 38 -0.49 -1.36 7.72
CA PHE A 38 -0.71 0.05 7.40
C PHE A 38 0.09 0.51 6.17
N LEU A 39 1.34 0.05 6.02
CA LEU A 39 2.15 0.33 4.83
C LEU A 39 1.51 -0.26 3.57
N ALA A 40 0.97 -1.48 3.65
CA ALA A 40 0.28 -2.09 2.52
C ALA A 40 -1.02 -1.33 2.15
N GLU A 41 -1.83 -0.99 3.14
CA GLU A 41 -3.07 -0.21 2.96
C GLU A 41 -2.77 1.17 2.36
N ARG A 42 -1.73 1.86 2.85
CA ARG A 42 -1.32 3.16 2.30
C ARG A 42 -0.87 3.04 0.84
N ARG A 43 -0.10 2.01 0.48
CA ARG A 43 0.30 1.76 -0.91
C ARG A 43 -0.90 1.48 -1.81
N ALA A 44 -1.83 0.64 -1.35
CA ALA A 44 -3.06 0.35 -2.08
C ALA A 44 -3.88 1.61 -2.32
N LYS A 45 -4.03 2.46 -1.29
CA LYS A 45 -4.74 3.73 -1.40
C LYS A 45 -4.06 4.70 -2.37
N ILE A 46 -2.73 4.80 -2.36
CA ILE A 46 -2.00 5.65 -3.32
C ILE A 46 -2.25 5.19 -4.76
N LEU A 47 -2.20 3.87 -5.01
CA LEU A 47 -2.52 3.31 -6.32
C LEU A 47 -3.98 3.60 -6.70
N GLU A 48 -4.91 3.46 -5.76
CA GLU A 48 -6.30 3.82 -6.00
C GLU A 48 -6.48 5.32 -6.27
N ASP A 49 -5.82 6.22 -5.57
CA ASP A 49 -5.93 7.65 -5.82
C ASP A 49 -5.31 8.02 -7.19
N THR A 50 -4.26 7.30 -7.61
CA THR A 50 -3.54 7.56 -8.86
C THR A 50 -4.26 6.97 -10.09
N PHE A 51 -4.77 5.75 -9.99
CA PHE A 51 -5.42 5.01 -11.08
C PHE A 51 -6.96 4.97 -10.94
N GLY A 52 -7.51 5.53 -9.86
CA GLY A 52 -8.93 5.54 -9.53
C GLY A 52 -9.77 6.39 -10.45
N ALA A 53 -9.21 7.47 -10.99
CA ALA A 53 -9.87 8.34 -11.96
C ALA A 53 -10.24 7.61 -13.27
N ASP A 54 -9.48 6.55 -13.61
CA ASP A 54 -9.66 5.73 -14.80
C ASP A 54 -10.20 4.32 -14.50
N LYS A 55 -10.49 4.01 -13.22
CA LYS A 55 -11.03 2.72 -12.79
C LYS A 55 -12.43 2.53 -13.40
N GLY A 56 -12.53 1.67 -14.41
CA GLY A 56 -13.76 1.44 -15.19
C GLY A 56 -13.85 2.24 -16.51
N ARG A 57 -12.88 3.10 -16.82
CA ARG A 57 -12.73 3.81 -18.10
C ARG A 57 -11.67 3.20 -19.01
N ILE A 58 -10.73 2.44 -18.44
CA ILE A 58 -9.72 1.70 -19.18
C ILE A 58 -10.40 0.57 -19.95
N LYS A 59 -10.47 0.72 -21.28
CA LYS A 59 -10.86 -0.35 -22.20
C LYS A 59 -9.59 -1.12 -22.63
N PRO A 60 -9.71 -2.41 -23.00
CA PRO A 60 -8.62 -3.12 -23.65
C PRO A 60 -8.16 -2.35 -24.89
N PHE A 61 -6.85 -2.19 -25.06
CA PHE A 61 -6.27 -1.59 -26.24
C PHE A 61 -6.62 -2.42 -27.48
N ILE A 62 -7.26 -1.81 -28.47
CA ILE A 62 -7.66 -2.46 -29.73
C ILE A 62 -6.78 -2.02 -30.90
N GLU A 63 -6.80 -2.77 -32.01
CA GLU A 63 -6.03 -2.44 -33.22
C GLU A 63 -6.31 -1.03 -33.74
N GLU A 64 -7.53 -0.52 -33.55
CA GLU A 64 -7.94 0.84 -33.95
C GLU A 64 -7.32 1.96 -33.08
N ASP A 65 -6.87 1.64 -31.87
CA ASP A 65 -6.16 2.59 -30.99
C ASP A 65 -4.70 2.81 -31.43
N ARG A 66 -4.24 2.07 -32.44
CA ARG A 66 -2.88 2.19 -32.98
C ARG A 66 -2.81 3.41 -33.89
N LEU A 67 -2.15 4.47 -33.41
CA LEU A 67 -1.85 5.69 -34.17
C LEU A 67 -0.83 5.49 -35.31
N GLU A 68 -0.34 4.27 -35.53
CA GLU A 68 0.61 3.94 -36.60
C GLU A 68 -0.13 3.39 -37.82
N ASP A 69 -0.30 4.21 -38.85
CA ASP A 69 -0.48 3.71 -40.20
C ASP A 69 0.84 3.02 -40.62
N ARG A 70 0.80 1.69 -40.71
CA ARG A 70 1.93 0.86 -41.18
C ARG A 70 1.76 0.49 -42.66
N SER A 71 1.23 1.41 -43.46
CA SER A 71 1.16 1.30 -44.93
C SER A 71 2.45 1.75 -45.59
#